data_AF-A0AAW0UIT8-F1
#
_entry.id   AF-A0AAW0UIT8-F1
#
_cell.length_a   1.000
_cell.length_b   1.000
_cell.length_c   1.000
_cell.angle_alpha   90.00
_cell.angle_beta   90.00
_cell.angle_gamma   90.00
#
_symmetry.space_group_name_H-M   'P 1'
#
loop_
_entity.id
_entity.type
_entity.pdbx_description
1 polymer ?
#
loop_
_entity_poly.entity_id
_entity_poly.type
_entity_poly.pdbx_seq_one_letter_code
_entity_poly.pdbx_strand_id
1 'polypeptide(L)'
;MTTNKTWMTDYPEEVLAWMRQREAKHLNYNGKSPQLASRGELVDLICMVTEHLKLSVATTHLAVHLLDRFMDSHFILENQLKLTALTVIMLAAKFEEKDVNVPGYPALNALVEKQYTVSFFNMMEKFILNFFKWNIGTVTVAHFAEFYLAKAVSATDTVDGASITCLDIAWQTLWKSTSYFVDLSLHDRAFMQWPTSLVAAACVACGRLSSNFEPIWSATLETTTGYTIQSLSQIMDLFLRYLLVLMLNRVALN
;
A
#
# COMPACT_ATOMS: atom_id res chain seq x y z
N MET A 1 -2.69 -16.60 -14.61
CA MET A 1 -2.68 -16.08 -13.23
C MET A 1 -3.99 -16.50 -12.59
N THR A 2 -3.97 -17.65 -11.92
CA THR A 2 -5.07 -18.17 -11.10
C THR A 2 -5.39 -17.16 -10.00
N THR A 3 -6.67 -17.00 -9.64
CA THR A 3 -7.14 -16.40 -8.37
C THR A 3 -6.07 -16.52 -7.30
N ASN A 4 -5.60 -15.42 -6.73
CA ASN A 4 -4.50 -15.40 -5.78
C ASN A 4 -4.87 -16.25 -4.54
N LYS A 5 -4.52 -17.55 -4.58
CA LYS A 5 -4.85 -18.55 -3.55
C LYS A 5 -4.04 -18.34 -2.27
N THR A 6 -3.14 -17.35 -2.23
CA THR A 6 -2.25 -17.08 -1.10
C THR A 6 -3.03 -16.88 0.21
N TRP A 7 -4.23 -16.31 0.14
CA TRP A 7 -5.09 -16.06 1.30
C TRP A 7 -6.22 -17.08 1.47
N MET A 8 -6.29 -18.10 0.61
CA MET A 8 -7.18 -19.26 0.76
C MET A 8 -6.54 -20.30 1.68
N THR A 9 -6.28 -19.88 2.92
CA THR A 9 -5.76 -20.76 3.98
C THR A 9 -6.90 -21.45 4.71
N ASP A 10 -6.59 -22.49 5.49
CA ASP A 10 -7.55 -23.14 6.39
C ASP A 10 -7.93 -22.24 7.60
N TYR A 11 -7.22 -21.12 7.80
CA TYR A 11 -7.33 -20.25 8.99
C TYR A 11 -7.49 -18.75 8.64
N PRO A 12 -8.41 -18.36 7.74
CA PRO A 12 -8.50 -16.98 7.26
C PRO A 12 -8.90 -15.99 8.37
N GLU A 13 -9.69 -16.44 9.36
CA GLU A 13 -10.11 -15.60 10.49
C GLU A 13 -8.96 -15.30 11.45
N GLU A 14 -8.11 -16.29 11.74
CA GLU A 14 -6.93 -16.13 12.60
C GLU A 14 -5.89 -15.22 11.95
N VAL A 15 -5.69 -15.37 10.64
CA VAL A 15 -4.83 -14.49 9.85
C VAL A 15 -5.30 -13.05 9.94
N LEU A 16 -6.60 -12.80 9.72
CA LEU A 16 -7.16 -11.45 9.81
C LEU A 16 -7.05 -10.87 11.23
N ALA A 17 -7.29 -11.68 12.26
CA ALA A 17 -7.14 -11.27 13.65
C ALA A 17 -5.69 -10.88 13.97
N TRP A 18 -4.72 -11.67 13.50
CA TRP A 18 -3.30 -11.35 13.61
C TRP A 18 -2.95 -10.05 12.90
N MET A 19 -3.47 -9.84 11.68
CA MET A 19 -3.25 -8.61 10.92
C MET A 19 -3.76 -7.37 11.66
N ARG A 20 -4.97 -7.44 12.24
CA ARG A 20 -5.52 -6.36 13.08
C ARG A 20 -4.73 -6.11 14.36
N GLN A 21 -4.23 -7.17 15.00
CA GLN A 21 -3.37 -7.03 16.17
C GLN A 21 -2.06 -6.31 15.84
N ARG A 22 -1.51 -6.54 14.64
CA ARG A 22 -0.33 -5.85 14.12
C ARG A 22 -0.63 -4.39 13.79
N GLU A 23 -1.75 -4.12 13.12
CA GLU A 23 -2.22 -2.75 12.83
C GLU A 23 -2.33 -1.90 14.11
N ALA A 24 -2.89 -2.46 15.19
CA ALA A 24 -3.03 -1.77 16.47
C ALA A 24 -1.68 -1.38 17.14
N LYS A 25 -0.56 -1.98 16.70
CA LYS A 25 0.79 -1.68 17.20
C LYS A 25 1.53 -0.65 16.34
N HIS A 26 0.86 -0.03 15.36
CA HIS A 26 1.47 1.01 14.53
C HIS A 26 2.02 2.14 15.40
N LEU A 27 3.22 2.61 15.05
CA LEU A 27 3.78 3.81 15.64
C LEU A 27 2.90 5.01 15.27
N ASN A 28 2.66 5.88 16.26
CA ASN A 28 1.95 7.13 16.05
C ASN A 28 2.68 8.00 15.02
N TYR A 29 1.92 8.70 14.20
CA TYR A 29 2.43 9.65 13.21
C TYR A 29 1.87 11.03 13.50
N ASN A 30 2.75 11.97 13.78
CA ASN A 30 2.41 13.33 14.14
C ASN A 30 2.30 14.24 12.90
N GLY A 31 2.96 13.89 11.80
CA GLY A 31 2.93 14.65 10.56
C GLY A 31 3.53 16.05 10.71
N LYS A 32 4.56 16.18 11.56
CA LYS A 32 5.20 17.47 11.89
C LYS A 32 6.64 17.60 11.40
N SER A 33 7.13 16.59 10.69
CA SER A 33 8.50 16.57 10.16
C SER A 33 8.74 17.71 9.15
N PRO A 34 9.88 18.42 9.25
CA PRO A 34 10.25 19.43 8.25
C PRO A 34 10.54 18.81 6.86
N GLN A 35 10.82 17.50 6.79
CA GLN A 35 11.05 16.76 5.55
C GLN A 35 9.75 16.51 4.74
N LEU A 36 8.58 16.86 5.28
CA LEU A 36 7.29 16.60 4.61
C LEU A 36 7.15 17.30 3.26
N ALA A 37 7.82 18.42 3.04
CA ALA A 37 7.86 19.10 1.75
C ALA A 37 8.49 18.22 0.65
N SER A 38 9.45 17.36 1.00
CA SER A 38 10.12 16.44 0.09
C SER A 38 9.43 15.08 -0.01
N ARG A 39 8.37 14.82 0.77
CA ARG A 39 7.71 13.51 0.83
C ARG A 39 7.22 13.06 -0.55
N GLY A 40 6.63 13.97 -1.33
CA GLY A 40 6.13 13.66 -2.68
C GLY A 40 7.23 13.05 -3.57
N GLU A 41 8.36 13.77 -3.73
CA GLU A 41 9.51 13.28 -4.51
C GLU A 41 10.06 11.94 -3.98
N LEU A 42 10.06 11.74 -2.66
CA LEU A 42 10.58 10.51 -2.06
C LEU A 42 9.65 9.31 -2.27
N VAL A 43 8.32 9.51 -2.19
CA VAL A 43 7.35 8.47 -2.50
C VAL A 43 7.42 8.13 -3.99
N ASP A 44 7.50 9.13 -4.87
CA ASP A 44 7.67 8.92 -6.30
C ASP A 44 8.96 8.14 -6.62
N LEU A 45 10.07 8.48 -5.93
CA LEU A 45 11.33 7.74 -6.02
C LEU A 45 11.15 6.27 -5.59
N ILE A 46 10.46 6.02 -4.47
CA ILE A 46 10.20 4.66 -3.99
C ILE A 46 9.36 3.88 -5.00
N CYS A 47 8.27 4.46 -5.49
CA CYS A 47 7.41 3.84 -6.50
C CYS A 47 8.20 3.51 -7.78
N MET A 48 8.96 4.46 -8.32
CA MET A 48 9.78 4.26 -9.51
C MET A 48 10.83 3.16 -9.33
N VAL A 49 11.55 3.16 -8.21
CA VAL A 49 12.59 2.15 -7.94
C VAL A 49 11.98 0.76 -7.74
N THR A 50 10.89 0.66 -6.96
CA THR A 50 10.23 -0.61 -6.69
C THR A 50 9.60 -1.20 -7.96
N GLU A 51 9.00 -0.37 -8.82
CA GLU A 51 8.48 -0.77 -10.13
C GLU A 51 9.61 -1.24 -11.06
N HIS A 52 10.72 -0.49 -11.15
CA HIS A 52 11.88 -0.87 -11.96
C HIS A 52 12.46 -2.23 -11.55
N LEU A 53 12.50 -2.48 -10.25
CA LEU A 53 13.00 -3.73 -9.66
C LEU A 53 11.93 -4.83 -9.61
N LYS A 54 10.69 -4.55 -10.04
CA LYS A 54 9.55 -5.47 -10.01
C LYS A 54 9.26 -6.04 -8.62
N LEU A 55 9.42 -5.22 -7.59
CA LEU A 55 9.08 -5.56 -6.22
C LEU A 55 7.56 -5.53 -6.03
N SER A 56 7.08 -6.25 -5.03
CA SER A 56 5.65 -6.33 -4.71
C SER A 56 5.09 -5.01 -4.17
N VAL A 57 3.78 -4.83 -4.31
CA VAL A 57 3.04 -3.69 -3.74
C VAL A 57 3.19 -3.64 -2.21
N ALA A 58 3.25 -4.82 -1.57
CA ALA A 58 3.53 -4.91 -0.13
C ALA A 58 4.88 -4.28 0.24
N THR A 59 5.94 -4.60 -0.52
CA THR A 59 7.27 -3.98 -0.38
C THR A 59 7.22 -2.47 -0.52
N THR A 60 6.57 -1.95 -1.55
CA THR A 60 6.45 -0.49 -1.80
C THR A 60 5.72 0.20 -0.65
N HIS A 61 4.60 -0.36 -0.21
CA HIS A 61 3.83 0.20 0.91
C HIS A 61 4.58 0.15 2.23
N LEU A 62 5.31 -0.94 2.49
CA LEU A 62 6.14 -1.05 3.69
C LEU A 62 7.28 -0.04 3.66
N ALA A 63 7.96 0.13 2.52
CA ALA A 63 9.04 1.12 2.37
C ALA A 63 8.56 2.55 2.68
N VAL A 64 7.41 2.97 2.14
CA VAL A 64 6.82 4.29 2.44
C VAL A 64 6.41 4.40 3.90
N HIS A 65 5.81 3.36 4.49
CA HIS A 65 5.49 3.36 5.91
C HIS A 65 6.73 3.58 6.78
N LEU A 66 7.82 2.86 6.49
CA LEU A 66 9.08 3.00 7.21
C LEU A 66 9.68 4.40 7.02
N LEU A 67 9.66 4.94 5.79
CA LEU A 67 10.12 6.30 5.50
C LEU A 67 9.37 7.33 6.33
N ASP A 68 8.04 7.30 6.28
CA ASP A 68 7.18 8.30 6.91
C ASP A 68 7.37 8.33 8.43
N ARG A 69 7.45 7.16 9.07
CA ARG A 69 7.67 7.07 10.52
C ARG A 69 9.09 7.48 10.92
N PHE A 70 10.08 7.14 10.10
CA PHE A 70 11.46 7.53 10.36
C PHE A 70 11.63 9.05 10.22
N MET A 71 11.09 9.67 9.16
CA MET A 71 11.09 11.12 8.96
C MET A 71 10.33 11.86 10.06
N ASP A 72 9.17 11.36 10.50
CA ASP A 72 8.38 12.01 11.57
C ASP A 72 9.12 12.10 12.91
N SER A 73 10.08 11.20 13.14
CA SER A 73 10.85 11.14 14.39
C SER A 73 12.28 11.66 14.29
N HIS A 74 12.75 12.07 13.11
CA HIS A 74 14.14 12.48 12.90
C HIS A 74 14.27 13.71 12.01
N PHE A 75 15.26 14.54 12.34
CA PHE A 75 15.74 15.56 11.41
C PHE A 75 16.76 14.93 10.45
N ILE A 76 16.35 14.70 9.21
CA ILE A 76 17.20 14.18 8.13
C ILE A 76 17.61 15.33 7.22
N LEU A 77 18.91 15.39 6.91
CA LEU A 77 19.46 16.35 5.95
C LEU A 77 19.00 16.01 4.53
N GLU A 78 18.79 17.03 3.70
CA GLU A 78 18.26 16.89 2.34
C GLU A 78 19.08 15.91 1.48
N ASN A 79 20.41 15.99 1.55
CA ASN A 79 21.32 15.10 0.82
C ASN A 79 21.31 13.64 1.31
N GLN A 80 20.67 13.34 2.45
CA GLN A 80 20.50 11.99 3.00
C GLN A 80 19.10 11.42 2.74
N LEU A 81 18.15 12.22 2.24
CA LEU A 81 16.78 11.77 2.02
C LEU A 81 16.69 10.65 0.97
N LYS A 82 17.41 10.78 -0.15
CA LYS A 82 17.44 9.73 -1.19
C LYS A 82 18.09 8.44 -0.70
N LEU A 83 19.19 8.53 0.04
CA LEU A 83 19.78 7.37 0.72
C LEU A 83 18.79 6.71 1.68
N THR A 84 18.05 7.50 2.47
CA THR A 84 17.03 7.00 3.39
C THR A 84 15.95 6.24 2.63
N ALA A 85 15.41 6.82 1.55
CA ALA A 85 14.41 6.19 0.68
C ALA A 85 14.90 4.85 0.10
N LEU A 86 16.11 4.80 -0.46
CA LEU A 86 16.68 3.54 -0.97
C LEU A 86 16.91 2.50 0.13
N THR A 87 17.30 2.95 1.33
CA THR A 87 17.55 2.04 2.45
C THR A 87 16.25 1.42 2.97
N VAL A 88 15.16 2.18 3.06
CA VAL A 88 13.85 1.61 3.45
C VAL A 88 13.29 0.66 2.40
N ILE A 89 13.55 0.88 1.10
CA ILE A 89 13.19 -0.07 0.03
C ILE A 89 13.90 -1.40 0.25
N MET A 90 15.21 -1.36 0.51
CA MET A 90 15.97 -2.58 0.78
C MET A 90 15.45 -3.31 2.02
N LEU A 91 15.20 -2.58 3.11
CA LEU A 91 14.67 -3.16 4.34
C LEU A 91 13.30 -3.81 4.14
N ALA A 92 12.41 -3.14 3.40
CA ALA A 92 11.11 -3.68 3.05
C ALA A 92 11.25 -4.91 2.15
N ALA A 93 12.12 -4.88 1.15
CA ALA A 93 12.35 -6.01 0.26
C ALA A 93 12.92 -7.23 1.01
N LYS A 94 13.86 -7.03 1.92
CA LYS A 94 14.36 -8.11 2.81
C LYS A 94 13.25 -8.73 3.68
N PHE A 95 12.17 -8.01 3.91
CA PHE A 95 11.07 -8.45 4.76
C PHE A 95 9.95 -9.14 3.96
N GLU A 96 9.58 -8.59 2.81
CA GLU A 96 8.41 -9.01 2.02
C GLU A 96 8.78 -9.94 0.85
N GLU A 97 9.98 -9.83 0.29
CA GLU A 97 10.36 -10.55 -0.91
C GLU A 97 11.05 -11.88 -0.60
N LYS A 98 11.05 -12.76 -1.61
CA LYS A 98 11.94 -13.93 -1.61
C LYS A 98 13.38 -13.44 -1.72
N ASP A 99 14.31 -14.13 -1.05
CA ASP A 99 15.75 -13.79 -1.03
C ASP A 99 16.33 -13.46 -2.42
N VAL A 100 15.93 -14.21 -3.45
CA VAL A 100 16.40 -14.03 -4.84
C VAL A 100 15.96 -12.70 -5.49
N ASN A 101 14.91 -12.07 -4.97
CA ASN A 101 14.36 -10.81 -5.47
C ASN A 101 14.86 -9.60 -4.67
N VAL A 102 15.56 -9.81 -3.54
CA VAL A 102 16.04 -8.72 -2.70
C VAL A 102 17.17 -7.96 -3.42
N PRO A 103 17.04 -6.65 -3.67
CA PRO A 103 18.07 -5.89 -4.37
C PRO A 103 19.28 -5.64 -3.47
N GLY A 104 20.48 -5.81 -4.02
CA GLY A 104 21.73 -5.44 -3.36
C GLY A 104 22.02 -3.93 -3.46
N TYR A 105 22.92 -3.42 -2.60
CA TYR A 105 23.34 -2.00 -2.62
C TYR A 105 23.77 -1.47 -3.99
N PRO A 106 24.56 -2.21 -4.82
CA PRO A 106 24.97 -1.70 -6.11
C PRO A 106 23.79 -1.46 -7.08
N ALA A 107 22.75 -2.29 -7.00
CA ALA A 107 21.57 -2.16 -7.85
C ALA A 107 20.76 -0.91 -7.49
N LEU A 108 20.49 -0.70 -6.19
CA LEU A 108 19.79 0.49 -5.71
C LEU A 108 20.58 1.77 -6.00
N ASN A 109 21.89 1.74 -5.75
CA ASN A 109 22.75 2.90 -5.95
C ASN A 109 22.89 3.28 -7.44
N ALA A 110 22.79 2.31 -8.36
CA ALA A 110 22.80 2.58 -9.80
C ALA A 110 21.59 3.42 -10.26
N LEU A 111 20.47 3.37 -9.54
CA LEU A 111 19.25 4.13 -9.84
C LEU A 111 19.33 5.59 -9.38
N VAL A 112 20.39 5.96 -8.65
CA VAL A 112 20.64 7.32 -8.16
C VAL A 112 22.07 7.78 -8.47
N GLU A 113 22.54 7.48 -9.68
CA GLU A 113 23.85 7.95 -10.19
C GLU A 113 25.06 7.52 -9.34
N LYS A 114 24.93 6.42 -8.58
CA LYS A 114 25.99 5.83 -7.75
C LYS A 114 26.55 6.80 -6.69
N GLN A 115 25.72 7.68 -6.17
CA GLN A 115 26.12 8.73 -5.23
C GLN A 115 26.63 8.21 -3.87
N TYR A 116 26.30 6.98 -3.48
CA TYR A 116 26.55 6.47 -2.12
C TYR A 116 27.52 5.29 -2.09
N THR A 117 28.31 5.19 -1.02
CA THR A 117 29.12 4.00 -0.74
C THR A 117 28.32 2.98 0.07
N VAL A 118 28.77 1.72 0.08
CA VAL A 118 28.18 0.65 0.92
C VAL A 118 28.19 1.01 2.41
N SER A 119 29.19 1.78 2.88
CA SER A 119 29.26 2.21 4.28
C SER A 119 28.11 3.15 4.67
N PHE A 120 27.67 4.03 3.76
CA PHE A 120 26.52 4.90 4.00
C PHE A 120 25.23 4.10 4.13
N PHE A 121 25.00 3.12 3.25
CA PHE A 121 23.86 2.22 3.37
C PHE A 121 23.87 1.44 4.69
N ASN A 122 24.99 0.83 5.06
CA ASN A 122 25.10 0.07 6.32
C ASN A 122 24.85 0.95 7.55
N MET A 123 25.27 2.21 7.51
CA MET A 123 25.01 3.16 8.60
C MET A 123 23.53 3.51 8.68
N MET A 124 22.93 3.90 7.55
CA MET A 124 21.50 4.26 7.48
C MET A 124 20.60 3.09 7.87
N GLU A 125 20.92 1.88 7.42
CA GLU A 125 20.17 0.66 7.73
C GLU A 125 20.12 0.42 9.25
N LYS A 126 21.28 0.53 9.93
CA LYS A 126 21.36 0.40 11.39
C LYS A 126 20.56 1.48 12.12
N PHE A 127 20.61 2.73 11.64
CA PHE A 127 19.83 3.82 12.26
C PHE A 127 18.34 3.55 12.17
N ILE A 128 17.85 3.18 10.98
CA ILE A 128 16.44 2.88 10.75
C ILE A 128 16.01 1.67 11.61
N LEU A 129 16.76 0.56 11.56
CA LEU A 129 16.42 -0.64 12.33
C LEU A 129 16.42 -0.40 13.85
N ASN A 130 17.38 0.39 14.36
CA ASN A 130 17.42 0.74 15.78
C ASN A 130 16.21 1.59 16.18
N PHE A 131 15.78 2.54 15.35
CA PHE A 131 14.57 3.31 15.59
C PHE A 131 13.32 2.41 15.70
N PHE A 132 13.16 1.46 14.77
CA PHE A 132 12.07 0.48 14.81
C PHE A 132 12.27 -0.64 15.83
N LYS A 133 13.35 -0.61 16.63
CA LYS A 133 13.72 -1.69 17.57
C LYS A 133 13.70 -3.06 16.91
N TRP A 134 14.19 -3.12 15.67
CA TRP A 134 14.24 -4.32 14.83
C TRP A 134 12.87 -4.94 14.50
N ASN A 135 11.77 -4.23 14.76
CA ASN A 135 10.41 -4.65 14.43
C ASN A 135 9.83 -3.78 13.32
N ILE A 136 10.23 -4.07 12.09
CA ILE A 136 9.72 -3.42 10.87
C ILE A 136 8.47 -4.12 10.31
N GLY A 137 8.14 -5.32 10.84
CA GLY A 137 7.03 -6.13 10.35
C GLY A 137 5.67 -5.55 10.75
N THR A 138 5.04 -4.87 9.81
CA THR A 138 3.75 -4.22 9.97
C THR A 138 2.78 -4.58 8.85
N VAL A 139 1.49 -4.33 9.05
CA VAL A 139 0.45 -4.65 8.07
C VAL A 139 -0.05 -3.39 7.39
N THR A 140 0.26 -3.27 6.11
CA THR A 140 -0.08 -2.10 5.28
C THR A 140 -1.43 -2.25 4.60
N VAL A 141 -1.91 -1.18 3.95
CA VAL A 141 -3.13 -1.20 3.13
C VAL A 141 -3.07 -2.30 2.07
N ALA A 142 -1.90 -2.51 1.44
CA ALA A 142 -1.70 -3.54 0.42
C ALA A 142 -2.05 -4.95 0.92
N HIS A 143 -1.60 -5.29 2.14
CA HIS A 143 -1.87 -6.59 2.76
C HIS A 143 -3.36 -6.83 3.00
N PHE A 144 -4.05 -5.87 3.63
CA PHE A 144 -5.48 -5.99 3.87
C PHE A 144 -6.28 -6.02 2.56
N ALA A 145 -5.90 -5.21 1.57
CA ALA A 145 -6.58 -5.18 0.28
C ALA A 145 -6.45 -6.53 -0.44
N GLU A 146 -5.25 -7.12 -0.45
CA GLU A 146 -5.04 -8.45 -1.02
C GLU A 146 -5.87 -9.54 -0.32
N PHE A 147 -5.92 -9.51 1.02
CA PHE A 147 -6.76 -10.42 1.80
C PHE A 147 -8.26 -10.25 1.48
N TYR A 148 -8.76 -9.01 1.42
CA TYR A 148 -10.16 -8.74 1.12
C TYR A 148 -10.53 -9.11 -0.32
N LEU A 149 -9.63 -8.87 -1.29
CA LEU A 149 -9.82 -9.24 -2.69
C LEU A 149 -10.03 -10.75 -2.90
N ALA A 150 -9.50 -11.60 -2.02
CA ALA A 150 -9.73 -13.04 -2.07
C ALA A 150 -11.20 -13.43 -1.83
N LYS A 151 -11.99 -12.55 -1.18
CA LYS A 151 -13.41 -12.76 -0.87
C LYS A 151 -14.32 -11.68 -1.48
N ALA A 152 -13.76 -10.83 -2.33
CA ALA A 152 -14.45 -9.63 -2.80
C ALA A 152 -15.38 -9.87 -3.99
N VAL A 153 -15.36 -11.02 -4.66
CA VAL A 153 -16.23 -11.33 -5.80
C VAL A 153 -17.04 -12.60 -5.52
N SER A 154 -18.35 -12.53 -5.73
CA SER A 154 -19.27 -13.66 -5.60
C SER A 154 -19.95 -13.97 -6.94
N ALA A 155 -20.36 -15.23 -7.15
CA ALA A 155 -21.17 -15.62 -8.31
C ALA A 155 -22.57 -14.97 -8.32
N THR A 156 -23.01 -14.46 -7.16
CA THR A 156 -24.27 -13.72 -7.01
C THR A 156 -24.13 -12.24 -7.37
N ASP A 157 -22.91 -11.74 -7.56
CA ASP A 157 -22.69 -10.35 -7.95
C ASP A 157 -23.10 -10.13 -9.41
N THR A 158 -23.41 -8.89 -9.75
CA THR A 158 -23.57 -8.44 -11.13
C THR A 158 -22.55 -7.37 -11.48
N VAL A 159 -22.19 -7.28 -12.76
CA VAL A 159 -21.33 -6.24 -13.32
C VAL A 159 -22.08 -5.62 -14.48
N ASP A 160 -22.21 -4.29 -14.48
CA ASP A 160 -23.03 -3.55 -15.47
C ASP A 160 -24.48 -4.06 -15.55
N GLY A 161 -25.05 -4.48 -14.40
CA GLY A 161 -26.40 -5.04 -14.30
C GLY A 161 -26.57 -6.45 -14.86
N ALA A 162 -25.49 -7.10 -15.32
CA ALA A 162 -25.51 -8.47 -15.82
C ALA A 162 -24.83 -9.45 -14.86
N SER A 163 -25.36 -10.67 -14.76
CA SER A 163 -24.73 -11.74 -13.97
C SER A 163 -23.31 -12.04 -14.47
N ILE A 164 -22.40 -12.28 -13.53
CA ILE A 164 -21.02 -12.64 -13.86
C ILE A 164 -20.98 -13.99 -14.59
N THR A 165 -20.43 -13.98 -15.80
CA THR A 165 -20.25 -15.19 -16.62
C THR A 165 -18.91 -15.89 -16.33
N CYS A 166 -17.90 -15.15 -15.89
CA CYS A 166 -16.58 -15.66 -15.56
C CYS A 166 -16.00 -14.95 -14.33
N LEU A 167 -15.90 -15.69 -13.21
CA LEU A 167 -15.38 -15.16 -11.94
C LEU A 167 -13.93 -14.68 -12.06
N ASP A 168 -13.10 -15.36 -12.85
CA ASP A 168 -11.70 -14.98 -13.03
C ASP A 168 -11.55 -13.61 -13.71
N ILE A 169 -12.37 -13.33 -14.73
CA ILE A 169 -12.36 -12.03 -15.43
C ILE A 169 -12.88 -10.94 -14.50
N ALA A 170 -13.99 -11.19 -13.79
CA ALA A 170 -14.54 -10.24 -12.83
C ALA A 170 -13.52 -9.92 -11.72
N TRP A 171 -12.86 -10.93 -11.16
CA TRP A 171 -11.82 -10.75 -10.16
C TRP A 171 -10.63 -9.95 -10.70
N GLN A 172 -10.16 -10.21 -11.92
CA GLN A 172 -9.07 -9.45 -12.52
C GLN A 172 -9.44 -7.98 -12.76
N THR A 173 -10.67 -7.70 -13.17
CA THR A 173 -11.17 -6.33 -13.31
C THR A 173 -11.19 -5.61 -11.95
N LEU A 174 -11.74 -6.27 -10.93
CA LEU A 174 -11.79 -5.70 -9.58
C LEU A 174 -10.39 -5.51 -8.99
N TRP A 175 -9.49 -6.47 -9.19
CA TRP A 175 -8.09 -6.37 -8.78
C TRP A 175 -7.44 -5.12 -9.33
N LYS A 176 -7.49 -4.92 -10.67
CA LYS A 176 -6.89 -3.75 -11.32
C LYS A 176 -7.43 -2.43 -10.76
N SER A 177 -8.74 -2.34 -10.60
CA SER A 177 -9.36 -1.13 -10.08
C SER A 177 -9.00 -0.90 -8.61
N THR A 178 -9.02 -1.95 -7.78
CA THR A 178 -8.65 -1.86 -6.37
C THR A 178 -7.18 -1.48 -6.19
N SER A 179 -6.27 -2.08 -6.97
CA SER A 179 -4.83 -1.75 -6.94
C SER A 179 -4.59 -0.28 -7.21
N TYR A 180 -5.33 0.32 -8.15
CA TYR A 180 -5.24 1.77 -8.39
C TYR A 180 -5.55 2.60 -7.14
N PHE A 181 -6.61 2.26 -6.39
CA PHE A 181 -6.94 2.96 -5.14
C PHE A 181 -5.94 2.67 -4.01
N VAL A 182 -5.39 1.46 -3.96
CA VAL A 182 -4.32 1.09 -3.03
C VAL A 182 -3.09 1.96 -3.30
N ASP A 183 -2.65 2.10 -4.54
CA ASP A 183 -1.52 2.95 -4.91
C ASP A 183 -1.83 4.43 -4.62
N LEU A 184 -3.05 4.90 -4.92
CA LEU A 184 -3.47 6.27 -4.61
C LEU A 184 -3.42 6.55 -3.10
N SER A 185 -3.76 5.58 -2.25
CA SER A 185 -3.71 5.71 -0.79
C SER A 185 -2.30 5.95 -0.25
N LEU A 186 -1.27 5.53 -0.99
CA LEU A 186 0.14 5.67 -0.62
C LEU A 186 0.62 7.13 -0.73
N HIS A 187 0.08 7.85 -1.72
CA HIS A 187 0.57 9.18 -2.09
C HIS A 187 0.09 10.27 -1.14
N ASP A 188 -1.09 10.12 -0.53
CA ASP A 188 -1.61 11.12 0.42
C ASP A 188 -1.53 10.66 1.89
N ARG A 189 -0.93 11.50 2.72
CA ARG A 189 -0.85 11.27 4.17
C ARG A 189 -2.20 11.32 4.89
N ALA A 190 -3.22 11.90 4.28
CA ALA A 190 -4.57 11.94 4.83
C ALA A 190 -5.11 10.52 5.12
N PHE A 191 -4.65 9.49 4.39
CA PHE A 191 -5.04 8.11 4.66
C PHE A 191 -4.36 7.52 5.90
N MET A 192 -3.23 8.08 6.37
CA MET A 192 -2.51 7.57 7.55
C MET A 192 -3.24 7.81 8.88
N GLN A 193 -4.23 8.71 8.91
CA GLN A 193 -5.03 8.96 10.11
C GLN A 193 -6.05 7.84 10.37
N TRP A 194 -6.28 6.97 9.39
CA TRP A 194 -7.23 5.87 9.46
C TRP A 194 -6.51 4.52 9.62
N PRO A 195 -7.17 3.51 10.19
CA PRO A 195 -6.67 2.13 10.19
C PRO A 195 -6.42 1.64 8.75
N THR A 196 -5.28 0.99 8.50
CA THR A 196 -4.95 0.42 7.18
C THR A 196 -5.97 -0.60 6.69
N SER A 197 -6.61 -1.33 7.60
CA SER A 197 -7.73 -2.24 7.32
C SER A 197 -8.95 -1.50 6.78
N LEU A 198 -9.29 -0.36 7.37
CA LEU A 198 -10.43 0.44 6.94
C LEU A 198 -10.15 1.12 5.59
N VAL A 199 -8.94 1.65 5.39
CA VAL A 199 -8.52 2.22 4.10
C VAL A 199 -8.56 1.15 3.02
N ALA A 200 -8.05 -0.05 3.28
CA ALA A 200 -8.08 -1.16 2.32
C ALA A 200 -9.51 -1.59 1.96
N ALA A 201 -10.43 -1.65 2.94
CA ALA A 201 -11.84 -1.91 2.69
C ALA A 201 -12.46 -0.84 1.78
N ALA A 202 -12.14 0.44 2.02
CA ALA A 202 -12.57 1.54 1.17
C ALA A 202 -11.98 1.43 -0.26
N CYS A 203 -10.72 1.02 -0.41
CA CYS A 203 -10.13 0.78 -1.73
C CYS A 203 -10.90 -0.30 -2.51
N VAL A 204 -11.28 -1.40 -1.86
CA VAL A 204 -12.08 -2.47 -2.48
C VAL A 204 -13.48 -1.96 -2.85
N ALA A 205 -14.12 -1.19 -1.97
CA ALA A 205 -15.43 -0.59 -2.26
C ALA A 205 -15.38 0.38 -3.44
N CYS A 206 -14.37 1.25 -3.50
CA CYS A 206 -14.12 2.13 -4.64
C CYS A 206 -13.79 1.34 -5.91
N GLY A 207 -13.04 0.24 -5.81
CA GLY A 207 -12.75 -0.67 -6.92
C GLY A 207 -14.02 -1.31 -7.49
N ARG A 208 -14.93 -1.76 -6.62
CA ARG A 208 -16.25 -2.31 -7.00
C ARG A 208 -17.13 -1.23 -7.64
N LEU A 209 -17.21 -0.05 -7.03
CA LEU A 209 -17.99 1.08 -7.52
C LEU A 209 -17.55 1.51 -8.93
N SER A 210 -16.25 1.72 -9.13
CA SER A 210 -15.69 2.15 -10.43
C SER A 210 -15.76 1.08 -11.52
N SER A 211 -15.91 -0.18 -11.14
CA SER A 211 -16.06 -1.31 -12.06
C SER A 211 -17.52 -1.79 -12.17
N ASN A 212 -18.49 -0.97 -11.71
CA ASN A 212 -19.93 -1.24 -11.75
C ASN A 212 -20.36 -2.60 -11.16
N PHE A 213 -19.69 -3.03 -10.09
CA PHE A 213 -20.13 -4.22 -9.34
C PHE A 213 -21.32 -3.88 -8.45
N GLU A 214 -22.33 -4.74 -8.50
CA GLU A 214 -23.48 -4.68 -7.59
C GLU A 214 -23.63 -6.00 -6.81
N PRO A 215 -23.81 -5.93 -5.47
CA PRO A 215 -23.79 -4.72 -4.65
C PRO A 215 -22.38 -4.14 -4.48
N ILE A 216 -22.23 -2.82 -4.30
CA ILE A 216 -20.91 -2.19 -4.07
C ILE A 216 -20.21 -2.81 -2.86
N TRP A 217 -20.97 -3.06 -1.79
CA TRP A 217 -20.51 -3.73 -0.58
C TRP A 217 -21.41 -4.93 -0.28
N SER A 218 -20.89 -6.14 -0.43
CA SER A 218 -21.65 -7.37 -0.24
C SER A 218 -21.70 -7.79 1.23
N ALA A 219 -22.69 -8.58 1.60
CA ALA A 219 -22.80 -9.15 2.94
C ALA A 219 -21.55 -9.98 3.33
N THR A 220 -20.92 -10.65 2.35
CA THR A 220 -19.67 -11.38 2.54
C THR A 220 -18.52 -10.45 2.94
N LEU A 221 -18.40 -9.29 2.27
CA LEU A 221 -17.39 -8.28 2.59
C LEU A 221 -17.65 -7.66 3.96
N GLU A 222 -18.90 -7.31 4.27
CA GLU A 222 -19.26 -6.79 5.59
C GLU A 222 -18.95 -7.78 6.71
N THR A 223 -19.32 -9.06 6.54
CA THR A 223 -19.04 -10.12 7.52
C THR A 223 -17.54 -10.37 7.67
N THR A 224 -16.79 -10.41 6.56
CA THR A 224 -15.34 -10.66 6.58
C THR A 224 -14.57 -9.50 7.20
N THR A 225 -14.89 -8.27 6.79
CA THR A 225 -14.13 -7.07 7.18
C THR A 225 -14.64 -6.44 8.48
N GLY A 226 -15.84 -6.80 8.94
CA GLY A 226 -16.51 -6.15 10.08
C GLY A 226 -16.87 -4.68 9.85
N TYR A 227 -16.74 -4.16 8.62
CA TYR A 227 -17.05 -2.77 8.30
C TYR A 227 -18.32 -2.67 7.45
N THR A 228 -19.18 -1.70 7.81
CA THR A 228 -20.37 -1.35 7.03
C THR A 228 -20.01 -0.37 5.92
N ILE A 229 -20.84 -0.25 4.87
CA ILE A 229 -20.62 0.76 3.83
C ILE A 229 -20.60 2.19 4.40
N GLN A 230 -21.37 2.45 5.46
CA GLN A 230 -21.40 3.74 6.14
C GLN A 230 -20.04 4.06 6.79
N SER A 231 -19.37 3.07 7.36
CA SER A 231 -18.01 3.20 7.92
C SER A 231 -16.97 3.58 6.85
N LEU A 232 -17.20 3.19 5.59
CA LEU A 232 -16.28 3.44 4.47
C LEU A 232 -16.50 4.81 3.80
N SER A 233 -17.71 5.37 3.91
CA SER A 233 -18.18 6.55 3.17
C SER A 233 -17.18 7.72 3.14
N GLN A 234 -16.64 8.11 4.30
CA GLN A 234 -15.72 9.25 4.39
C GLN A 234 -14.42 9.04 3.62
N ILE A 235 -13.88 7.81 3.63
CA ILE A 235 -12.64 7.48 2.91
C ILE A 235 -12.93 7.32 1.41
N MET A 236 -14.08 6.74 1.06
CA MET A 236 -14.53 6.64 -0.33
C MET A 236 -14.71 8.03 -0.97
N ASP A 237 -15.38 8.96 -0.28
CA ASP A 237 -15.54 10.34 -0.74
C ASP A 237 -14.19 11.03 -0.98
N LEU A 238 -13.22 10.76 -0.11
CA LEU A 238 -11.87 11.28 -0.26
C LEU A 238 -11.20 10.74 -1.55
N PHE A 239 -11.26 9.43 -1.80
CA PHE A 239 -10.76 8.84 -3.05
C PHE A 239 -11.44 9.43 -4.30
N LEU A 240 -12.76 9.59 -4.27
CA LEU A 240 -13.52 10.14 -5.38
C LEU A 240 -13.15 11.61 -5.66
N ARG A 241 -12.89 12.42 -4.62
CA ARG A 241 -12.40 13.80 -4.79
C ARG A 241 -11.03 13.83 -5.46
N TYR A 242 -10.10 12.94 -5.08
CA TYR A 242 -8.80 12.85 -5.76
C TYR A 242 -8.95 12.48 -7.24
N LEU A 243 -9.82 11.52 -7.56
CA LEU A 243 -10.11 11.15 -8.94
C LEU A 243 -10.63 12.34 -9.76
N LEU A 244 -11.55 13.13 -9.21
CA LEU A 244 -12.07 14.33 -9.88
C LEU A 244 -10.96 15.34 -10.16
N VAL A 245 -10.09 15.62 -9.18
CA VAL A 245 -8.97 16.54 -9.35
C VAL A 245 -8.00 16.04 -10.42
N LEU A 246 -7.66 14.74 -10.41
CA LEU A 246 -6.78 14.14 -11.42
C LEU A 246 -7.38 14.22 -12.84
N MET A 247 -8.69 13.99 -12.97
CA MET A 247 -9.40 14.13 -14.25
C MET A 247 -9.41 15.58 -14.74
N LEU A 248 -9.70 16.54 -13.87
CA LEU A 248 -9.67 17.96 -14.22
C LEU A 248 -8.28 18.42 -14.66
N ASN A 249 -7.22 17.98 -13.96
CA ASN A 249 -5.85 18.31 -14.34
C ASN A 249 -5.43 17.71 -15.68
N ARG A 250 -5.91 16.50 -16.02
CA ARG A 250 -5.67 15.90 -17.34
C ARG A 250 -6.41 16.62 -18.46
N VAL A 251 -7.61 17.14 -18.20
CA VAL A 251 -8.36 17.94 -19.18
C VAL A 251 -7.73 19.31 -19.37
N ALA A 252 -7.13 19.91 -18.34
CA ALA A 252 -6.46 21.21 -18.43
C ALA A 252 -5.10 21.18 -19.16
N LEU A 253 -4.50 20.00 -19.34
CA LEU A 253 -3.21 19.81 -20.02
C LEU A 253 -3.34 19.37 -21.49
N ASN A 254 -4.57 19.18 -21.97
CA ASN A 254 -4.90 18.87 -23.37
C ASN A 254 -5.61 20.04 -24.04
#